data_AF-A0A7K9N475-F1
#
_entry.id   AF-A0A7K9N475-F1
#
_cell.length_a   1.000
_cell.length_b   1.000
_cell.length_c   1.000
_cell.angle_alpha   90.00
_cell.angle_beta   90.00
_cell.angle_gamma   90.00
#
_symmetry.space_group_name_H-M   'P 1'
#
loop_
_entity.id
_entity.type
_entity.pdbx_description
1 polymer ?
#
loop_
_entity_poly.entity_id
_entity_poly.type
_entity_poly.pdbx_seq_one_letter_code
_entity_poly.pdbx_strand_id
1 'polypeptide(L)'
;MDIFLLCVFLPLVTVAWGQYSDYYYGPYNYGDNDEWVNVYRQGFNFQCPHGQVIVAVRSVFSKKEGNDRLWNYACMPASQSLGEPTECWWEEINRAGTEWYQTCSNNGLVAGFQSQYFPSVLDREWQFYCCRYSRRCPYSCWLTTEYPGHYGEDMDMMMYTYDYYIRGATTTFSAVHRDRQWKFIVCRMTDYDCPFQNV
;
A
#
# COMPACT_ATOMS: atom_id res chain seq x y z
N MET A 1 6.68 15.58 74.83
CA MET A 1 8.03 14.96 74.73
C MET A 1 7.88 13.87 73.69
N ASP A 2 7.90 14.32 72.43
CA ASP A 2 7.14 13.70 71.37
C ASP A 2 8.05 12.95 70.40
N ILE A 3 7.95 11.63 70.51
CA ILE A 3 7.85 10.62 69.44
C ILE A 3 8.37 11.11 68.08
N PHE A 4 9.68 10.95 67.92
CA PHE A 4 10.33 10.17 66.86
C PHE A 4 9.72 10.21 65.45
N LEU A 5 10.47 10.89 64.58
CA LEU A 5 10.98 10.35 63.31
C LEU A 5 10.11 9.26 62.66
N LEU A 6 9.36 9.63 61.63
CA LEU A 6 9.06 8.82 60.43
C LEU A 6 7.96 9.51 59.62
N CYS A 7 8.30 10.51 58.79
CA CYS A 7 7.42 11.02 57.72
C CYS A 7 8.20 11.86 56.70
N VAL A 8 9.45 11.49 56.42
CA VAL A 8 10.18 11.98 55.23
C VAL A 8 10.33 10.77 54.33
N PHE A 9 9.96 10.90 53.05
CA PHE A 9 9.86 9.86 52.01
C PHE A 9 8.54 9.08 51.97
N LEU A 10 7.45 9.76 51.64
CA LEU A 10 6.38 9.16 50.84
C LEU A 10 6.88 9.11 49.39
N PRO A 11 7.12 7.94 48.79
CA PRO A 11 7.44 7.86 47.38
C PRO A 11 6.16 8.12 46.58
N LEU A 12 6.25 9.06 45.64
CA LEU A 12 5.35 9.19 44.50
C LEU A 12 5.32 7.86 43.74
N VAL A 13 4.38 6.97 44.09
CA VAL A 13 4.05 5.79 43.30
C VAL A 13 2.55 5.82 43.01
N THR A 14 2.17 6.83 42.26
CA THR A 14 1.00 6.84 41.37
C THR A 14 1.59 7.43 40.08
N VAL A 15 1.64 6.78 38.93
CA VAL A 15 0.65 6.00 38.20
C VAL A 15 1.45 5.12 37.24
N ALA A 16 1.35 3.79 37.38
CA ALA A 16 1.84 2.85 36.37
C ALA A 16 0.81 1.73 36.22
N TRP A 17 -0.42 2.12 35.89
CA TRP A 17 -1.46 1.20 35.44
C TRP A 17 -2.01 1.76 34.13
N GLY A 18 -1.24 1.59 33.07
CA GLY A 18 -1.62 1.97 31.73
C GLY A 18 -0.51 1.55 30.78
N GLN A 19 -0.87 0.78 29.76
CA GLN A 19 0.00 0.30 28.67
C GLN A 19 0.77 -1.00 28.94
N TYR A 20 0.09 -2.02 29.47
CA TYR A 20 0.31 -3.38 28.97
C TYR A 20 -0.88 -3.74 28.09
N SER A 21 -0.94 -3.13 26.89
CA SER A 21 -1.92 -3.51 25.87
C SER A 21 -1.33 -4.66 25.09
N ASP A 22 -1.90 -5.83 25.31
CA ASP A 22 -1.77 -7.05 24.52
C ASP A 22 -1.94 -6.69 23.02
N TYR A 23 -0.84 -6.72 22.26
CA TYR A 23 -0.81 -6.32 20.85
C TYR A 23 -1.21 -7.51 19.97
N TYR A 24 -2.49 -7.88 20.03
CA TYR A 24 -3.08 -8.82 19.08
C TYR A 24 -3.39 -8.05 17.79
N TYR A 25 -2.50 -8.14 16.80
CA TYR A 25 -2.69 -7.52 15.48
C TYR A 25 -3.92 -8.14 14.78
N GLY A 26 -5.02 -7.37 14.74
CA GLY A 26 -6.13 -7.60 13.83
C GLY A 26 -5.74 -7.31 12.37
N PRO A 27 -6.54 -7.75 11.40
CA PRO A 27 -6.22 -7.63 9.98
C PRO A 27 -6.12 -6.15 9.60
N TYR A 28 -5.03 -5.81 8.90
CA TYR A 28 -4.73 -4.55 8.18
C TYR A 28 -5.87 -3.51 8.18
N ASN A 29 -5.64 -2.35 8.82
CA ASN A 29 -6.61 -1.25 8.87
C ASN A 29 -6.72 -0.58 7.48
N TYR A 30 -7.79 -0.88 6.75
CA TYR A 30 -8.18 -0.26 5.49
C TYR A 30 -8.67 1.19 5.68
N GLY A 31 -7.99 1.99 6.51
CA GLY A 31 -8.55 3.23 7.06
C GLY A 31 -9.77 2.94 7.96
N ASP A 32 -10.07 3.84 8.89
CA ASP A 32 -11.14 3.63 9.89
C ASP A 32 -12.57 3.51 9.31
N ASN A 33 -12.73 3.49 7.97
CA ASN A 33 -13.94 3.10 7.27
C ASN A 33 -13.54 2.22 6.08
N ASP A 34 -14.16 1.03 5.93
CA ASP A 34 -14.13 0.14 4.76
C ASP A 34 -14.72 0.79 3.47
N GLU A 35 -14.44 2.08 3.26
CA GLU A 35 -15.04 2.90 2.23
C GLU A 35 -14.24 2.79 0.92
N TRP A 36 -14.96 2.55 -0.17
CA TRP A 36 -14.38 2.50 -1.50
C TRP A 36 -13.84 3.88 -1.89
N VAL A 37 -12.62 3.94 -2.43
CA VAL A 37 -12.01 5.22 -2.86
C VAL A 37 -12.68 5.82 -4.10
N ASN A 38 -13.60 5.07 -4.72
CA ASN A 38 -14.35 5.46 -5.89
C ASN A 38 -15.72 4.81 -5.91
N VAL A 39 -16.65 5.39 -6.68
CA VAL A 39 -17.79 4.66 -7.23
C VAL A 39 -17.48 4.13 -8.63
N TYR A 40 -18.34 3.27 -9.17
CA TYR A 40 -18.16 2.74 -10.52
C TYR A 40 -18.09 3.86 -11.58
N ARG A 41 -17.24 3.66 -12.57
CA ARG A 41 -16.92 4.55 -13.69
C ARG A 41 -16.40 5.93 -13.29
N GLN A 42 -16.16 6.16 -12.00
CA GLN A 42 -15.50 7.33 -11.48
C GLN A 42 -13.99 7.09 -11.41
N GLY A 43 -13.22 8.13 -11.74
CA GLY A 43 -11.80 8.16 -11.44
C GLY A 43 -11.54 8.42 -9.96
N PHE A 44 -10.32 8.13 -9.51
CA PHE A 44 -9.86 8.42 -8.16
C PHE A 44 -8.38 8.77 -8.14
N ASN A 45 -7.97 9.43 -7.06
CA ASN A 45 -6.58 9.67 -6.71
C ASN A 45 -6.44 9.34 -5.22
N PHE A 46 -5.75 8.24 -4.93
CA PHE A 46 -5.52 7.76 -3.57
C PHE A 46 -4.02 7.82 -3.26
N GLN A 47 -3.69 8.41 -2.12
CA GLN A 47 -2.33 8.50 -1.61
C GLN A 47 -2.34 8.12 -0.14
N CYS A 48 -1.37 7.31 0.26
CA CYS A 48 -1.12 7.03 1.66
C CYS A 48 -0.64 8.29 2.38
N PRO A 49 -0.90 8.40 3.71
CA PRO A 49 -0.29 9.44 4.52
C PRO A 49 1.23 9.46 4.40
N HIS A 50 1.85 10.60 4.66
CA HIS A 50 3.30 10.77 4.57
C HIS A 50 4.05 9.68 5.36
N GLY A 51 5.06 9.07 4.74
CA GLY A 51 5.86 8.00 5.32
C GLY A 51 5.23 6.60 5.25
N GLN A 52 3.98 6.49 4.78
CA GLN A 52 3.29 5.22 4.58
C GLN A 52 3.33 4.76 3.12
N VAL A 53 3.20 3.44 2.93
CA VAL A 53 3.19 2.76 1.64
C VAL A 53 2.01 1.80 1.55
N ILE A 54 1.65 1.42 0.32
CA ILE A 54 0.54 0.48 0.08
C ILE A 54 0.96 -0.93 0.51
N VAL A 55 0.11 -1.58 1.30
CA VAL A 55 0.33 -2.94 1.80
C VAL A 55 -0.80 -3.90 1.48
N ALA A 56 -1.98 -3.38 1.11
CA ALA A 56 -3.08 -4.20 0.64
C ALA A 56 -3.87 -3.48 -0.46
N VAL A 57 -4.41 -4.27 -1.38
CA VAL A 57 -5.25 -3.82 -2.48
C VAL A 57 -6.48 -4.70 -2.54
N ARG A 58 -7.64 -4.09 -2.33
CA ARG A 58 -8.93 -4.74 -2.40
C ARG A 58 -9.75 -4.16 -3.53
N SER A 59 -10.51 -5.02 -4.22
CA SER A 59 -11.42 -4.58 -5.27
C SER A 59 -12.63 -5.50 -5.39
N VAL A 60 -13.77 -4.92 -5.75
CA VAL A 60 -15.00 -5.65 -6.09
C VAL A 60 -15.40 -5.36 -7.52
N PHE A 61 -15.72 -6.41 -8.29
CA PHE A 61 -16.06 -6.29 -9.70
C PHE A 61 -17.57 -6.24 -9.94
N SER A 62 -17.99 -5.42 -10.91
CA SER A 62 -19.39 -5.40 -11.37
C SER A 62 -19.50 -5.36 -12.89
N LYS A 63 -20.06 -6.44 -13.44
CA LYS A 63 -20.45 -6.53 -14.85
C LYS A 63 -21.55 -5.51 -15.22
N LYS A 64 -22.50 -5.27 -14.32
CA LYS A 64 -23.62 -4.35 -14.56
C LYS A 64 -23.18 -2.90 -14.63
N GLU A 65 -22.12 -2.56 -13.90
CA GLU A 65 -21.61 -1.20 -13.80
C GLU A 65 -20.49 -0.90 -14.80
N GLY A 66 -20.55 -1.54 -15.98
CA GLY A 66 -19.63 -1.26 -17.09
C GLY A 66 -18.39 -2.14 -17.11
N ASN A 67 -18.44 -3.30 -16.44
CA ASN A 67 -17.28 -4.16 -16.20
C ASN A 67 -16.19 -3.40 -15.45
N ASP A 68 -16.60 -2.77 -14.37
CA ASP A 68 -15.75 -1.88 -13.61
C ASP A 68 -15.60 -2.35 -12.17
N ARG A 69 -14.60 -1.80 -11.48
CA ARG A 69 -14.23 -2.17 -10.12
C ARG A 69 -14.34 -1.00 -9.15
N LEU A 70 -14.82 -1.29 -7.95
CA LEU A 70 -14.55 -0.47 -6.77
C LEU A 70 -13.18 -0.84 -6.23
N TRP A 71 -12.47 0.14 -5.69
CA TRP A 71 -11.11 -0.01 -5.17
C TRP A 71 -11.00 0.47 -3.73
N ASN A 72 -10.19 -0.21 -2.94
CA ASN A 72 -9.84 0.19 -1.60
C ASN A 72 -8.40 -0.27 -1.32
N TYR A 73 -7.68 0.51 -0.54
CA TYR A 73 -6.25 0.35 -0.32
C TYR A 73 -5.94 0.48 1.17
N ALA A 74 -5.06 -0.38 1.68
CA ALA A 74 -4.52 -0.21 3.03
C ALA A 74 -3.11 0.36 2.96
N CYS A 75 -2.83 1.27 3.90
CA CYS A 75 -1.53 1.90 4.07
C CYS A 75 -0.90 1.43 5.38
N MET A 76 0.43 1.32 5.39
CA MET A 76 1.18 1.17 6.62
C MET A 76 2.48 1.98 6.59
N PRO A 77 2.96 2.44 7.76
CA PRO A 77 4.28 3.05 7.86
C PRO A 77 5.35 2.14 7.27
N ALA A 78 6.25 2.73 6.48
CA ALA A 78 7.48 2.06 6.10
C ALA A 78 8.31 1.70 7.35
N SER A 79 9.16 0.68 7.24
CA SER A 79 10.01 0.26 8.36
C SER A 79 10.87 1.45 8.82
N GLN A 80 11.04 1.64 10.13
CA GLN A 80 11.90 2.71 10.66
C GLN A 80 13.32 2.66 10.09
N SER A 81 13.79 1.46 9.72
CA SER A 81 15.08 1.26 9.07
C SER A 81 15.20 2.00 7.73
N LEU A 82 14.10 2.24 7.00
CA LEU A 82 14.08 3.00 5.75
C LEU A 82 14.23 4.51 5.94
N GLY A 83 13.90 5.01 7.13
CA GLY A 83 13.80 6.44 7.41
C GLY A 83 12.58 7.08 6.74
N GLU A 84 12.64 8.39 6.54
CA GLU A 84 11.57 9.17 5.92
C GLU A 84 11.68 9.19 4.39
N PRO A 85 10.55 9.34 3.67
CA PRO A 85 10.57 9.52 2.23
C PRO A 85 11.25 10.85 1.89
N THR A 86 12.18 10.78 0.94
CA THR A 86 12.99 11.93 0.48
C THR A 86 12.37 12.66 -0.70
N GLU A 87 11.62 11.94 -1.54
CA GLU A 87 11.01 12.45 -2.75
C GLU A 87 9.82 11.57 -3.11
N CYS A 88 8.73 12.16 -3.59
CA CYS A 88 7.59 11.43 -4.13
C CYS A 88 7.12 12.05 -5.45
N TRP A 89 6.63 11.22 -6.36
CA TRP A 89 6.21 11.63 -7.70
C TRP A 89 5.18 10.67 -8.28
N TRP A 90 4.54 11.10 -9.37
CA TRP A 90 3.66 10.26 -10.17
C TRP A 90 4.44 9.64 -11.32
N GLU A 91 4.27 8.34 -11.53
CA GLU A 91 4.82 7.63 -12.69
C GLU A 91 4.07 7.95 -13.98
N GLU A 92 4.53 7.44 -15.12
CA GLU A 92 3.78 7.57 -16.37
C GLU A 92 2.45 6.79 -16.34
N ILE A 93 1.46 7.29 -17.08
CA ILE A 93 0.13 6.65 -17.18
C ILE A 93 0.19 5.40 -18.04
N ASN A 94 -0.27 4.28 -17.50
CA ASN A 94 -0.54 3.06 -18.23
C ASN A 94 -1.93 3.10 -18.86
N ARG A 95 -2.00 2.81 -20.16
CA ARG A 95 -3.24 2.93 -20.95
C ARG A 95 -4.23 1.80 -20.68
N ALA A 96 -5.51 2.13 -20.81
CA ALA A 96 -6.61 1.20 -20.78
C ALA A 96 -6.59 0.24 -21.99
N GLY A 97 -7.12 -0.97 -21.82
CA GLY A 97 -7.25 -1.98 -22.86
C GLY A 97 -5.96 -2.72 -23.25
N THR A 98 -4.81 -2.36 -22.69
CA THR A 98 -3.51 -3.02 -22.93
C THR A 98 -2.94 -3.60 -21.64
N GLU A 99 -2.25 -4.74 -21.76
CA GLU A 99 -1.37 -5.24 -20.70
C GLU A 99 -0.17 -4.30 -20.52
N TRP A 100 0.39 -4.30 -19.32
CA TRP A 100 1.56 -3.49 -19.00
C TRP A 100 2.34 -4.05 -17.82
N TYR A 101 3.58 -3.60 -17.69
CA TYR A 101 4.49 -3.85 -16.59
C TYR A 101 5.10 -2.51 -16.22
N GLN A 102 4.97 -2.10 -14.96
CA GLN A 102 5.58 -0.85 -14.49
C GLN A 102 6.03 -1.01 -13.04
N THR A 103 7.23 -0.48 -12.76
CA THR A 103 7.75 -0.27 -11.42
C THR A 103 7.98 1.21 -11.20
N CYS A 104 7.83 1.67 -9.95
CA CYS A 104 8.32 2.97 -9.53
C CYS A 104 9.80 3.11 -9.93
N SER A 105 10.15 4.17 -10.64
CA SER A 105 11.52 4.55 -10.97
C SER A 105 12.34 4.89 -9.71
N ASN A 106 13.64 5.17 -9.85
CA ASN A 106 14.49 5.69 -8.75
C ASN A 106 14.43 4.89 -7.44
N ASN A 107 14.26 3.57 -7.52
CA ASN A 107 14.07 2.68 -6.37
C ASN A 107 12.86 3.01 -5.46
N GLY A 108 11.86 3.71 -5.99
CA GLY A 108 10.66 4.09 -5.26
C GLY A 108 9.78 2.92 -4.86
N LEU A 109 8.95 3.15 -3.85
CA LEU A 109 7.91 2.26 -3.35
C LEU A 109 6.54 2.84 -3.72
N VAL A 110 5.56 1.98 -3.98
CA VAL A 110 4.19 2.41 -4.28
C VAL A 110 3.53 2.92 -3.01
N ALA A 111 3.19 4.21 -3.00
CA ALA A 111 2.53 4.91 -1.91
C ALA A 111 1.11 5.38 -2.29
N GLY A 112 0.65 5.10 -3.51
CA GLY A 112 -0.68 5.47 -3.95
C GLY A 112 -0.98 5.05 -5.38
N PHE A 113 -2.24 5.23 -5.76
CA PHE A 113 -2.78 4.89 -7.07
C PHE A 113 -3.69 6.00 -7.55
N GLN A 114 -3.57 6.34 -8.82
CA GLN A 114 -4.55 7.13 -9.55
C GLN A 114 -5.09 6.28 -10.70
N SER A 115 -6.39 6.41 -10.92
CA SER A 115 -7.04 5.71 -12.02
C SER A 115 -8.21 6.51 -12.58
N GLN A 116 -8.40 6.41 -13.89
CA GLN A 116 -9.51 7.02 -14.61
C GLN A 116 -10.20 5.96 -15.46
N TYR A 117 -11.53 5.89 -15.39
CA TYR A 117 -12.31 4.99 -16.23
C TYR A 117 -12.34 5.49 -17.68
N PHE A 118 -12.08 4.59 -18.63
CA PHE A 118 -12.04 4.85 -20.06
C PHE A 118 -13.17 4.10 -20.79
N PRO A 119 -14.30 4.78 -21.08
CA PRO A 119 -15.51 4.14 -21.58
C PRO A 119 -15.36 3.40 -22.92
N SER A 120 -14.45 3.84 -23.79
CA SER A 120 -14.29 3.26 -25.13
C SER A 120 -13.81 1.81 -25.13
N VAL A 121 -13.11 1.37 -24.08
CA VAL A 121 -12.63 -0.02 -23.96
C VAL A 121 -13.18 -0.74 -22.73
N LEU A 122 -13.99 -0.05 -21.92
CA LEU A 122 -14.59 -0.54 -20.66
C LEU A 122 -13.51 -1.04 -19.69
N ASP A 123 -12.56 -0.16 -19.38
CA ASP A 123 -11.41 -0.43 -18.54
C ASP A 123 -10.87 0.88 -17.97
N ARG A 124 -9.76 0.82 -17.22
CA ARG A 124 -9.14 1.95 -16.54
C ARG A 124 -7.72 2.23 -17.04
N GLU A 125 -7.37 3.51 -17.05
CA GLU A 125 -5.99 3.98 -17.07
C GLU A 125 -5.44 4.01 -15.65
N TRP A 126 -4.14 3.79 -15.50
CA TRP A 126 -3.50 3.55 -14.21
C TRP A 126 -2.19 4.31 -14.05
N GLN A 127 -1.99 4.91 -12.89
CA GLN A 127 -0.77 5.63 -12.56
C GLN A 127 -0.40 5.38 -11.10
N PHE A 128 0.88 5.15 -10.83
CA PHE A 128 1.37 4.95 -9.47
C PHE A 128 1.87 6.27 -8.88
N TYR A 129 1.54 6.49 -7.61
CA TYR A 129 2.24 7.46 -6.78
C TYR A 129 3.36 6.73 -6.06
N CYS A 130 4.59 7.18 -6.29
CA CYS A 130 5.80 6.53 -5.82
C CYS A 130 6.54 7.44 -4.87
N CYS A 131 7.11 6.86 -3.81
CA CYS A 131 7.96 7.56 -2.85
C CYS A 131 9.30 6.86 -2.71
N ARG A 132 10.39 7.64 -2.77
CA ARG A 132 11.76 7.17 -2.57
C ARG A 132 12.20 7.41 -1.13
N TYR A 133 12.69 6.35 -0.50
CA TYR A 133 13.29 6.38 0.83
C TYR A 133 14.82 6.39 0.69
N SER A 134 15.45 7.55 0.88
CA SER A 134 16.89 7.75 0.69
C SER A 134 17.41 7.13 -0.62
N ARG A 135 18.61 6.53 -0.61
CA ARG A 135 19.15 5.75 -1.72
C ARG A 135 19.04 4.26 -1.43
N ARG A 136 17.94 3.80 -0.83
CA ARG A 136 17.76 2.37 -0.58
C ARG A 136 17.50 1.61 -1.88
N CYS A 137 18.10 0.43 -2.00
CA CYS A 137 17.97 -0.40 -3.19
C CYS A 137 17.00 -1.56 -2.96
N PRO A 138 16.21 -1.93 -3.98
CA PRO A 138 15.48 -3.18 -3.97
C PRO A 138 16.43 -4.38 -3.97
N TYR A 139 16.03 -5.47 -3.33
CA TYR A 139 16.63 -6.78 -3.54
C TYR A 139 15.61 -7.88 -3.24
N SER A 140 15.92 -9.11 -3.66
CA SER A 140 15.04 -10.28 -3.47
C SER A 140 13.61 -10.01 -3.94
N CYS A 141 13.47 -9.50 -5.16
CA CYS A 141 12.17 -9.19 -5.74
C CYS A 141 11.48 -10.43 -6.32
N TRP A 142 10.15 -10.49 -6.23
CA TRP A 142 9.32 -11.48 -6.92
C TRP A 142 7.98 -10.89 -7.34
N LEU A 143 7.27 -11.63 -8.20
CA LEU A 143 5.89 -11.36 -8.57
C LEU A 143 4.94 -12.19 -7.71
N THR A 144 3.86 -11.59 -7.24
CA THR A 144 2.76 -12.35 -6.60
C THR A 144 2.07 -13.28 -7.61
N THR A 145 1.19 -14.13 -7.11
CA THR A 145 0.16 -14.79 -7.94
C THR A 145 -0.78 -13.77 -8.59
N GLU A 146 -1.59 -14.19 -9.56
CA GLU A 146 -2.66 -13.35 -10.10
C GLU A 146 -3.71 -12.98 -9.04
N TYR A 147 -4.13 -11.72 -9.09
CA TYR A 147 -5.19 -11.14 -8.28
C TYR A 147 -6.13 -10.31 -9.18
N PRO A 148 -7.44 -10.62 -9.23
CA PRO A 148 -8.03 -11.87 -8.77
C PRO A 148 -7.50 -13.10 -9.54
N GLY A 149 -7.78 -14.31 -9.05
CA GLY A 149 -7.39 -15.57 -9.70
C GLY A 149 -8.08 -15.78 -11.06
N HIS A 150 -9.30 -15.28 -11.22
CA HIS A 150 -10.01 -15.24 -12.50
C HIS A 150 -10.70 -13.90 -12.75
N TYR A 151 -10.90 -13.57 -14.04
CA TYR A 151 -11.62 -12.36 -14.42
C TYR A 151 -13.05 -12.37 -13.88
N GLY A 152 -13.51 -11.20 -13.43
CA GLY A 152 -14.83 -10.97 -12.86
C GLY A 152 -14.95 -11.32 -11.38
N GLU A 153 -13.92 -11.90 -10.78
CA GLU A 153 -13.87 -12.17 -9.34
C GLU A 153 -13.38 -10.94 -8.56
N ASP A 154 -13.71 -10.93 -7.27
CA ASP A 154 -13.23 -9.92 -6.33
C ASP A 154 -11.75 -10.16 -5.99
N MET A 155 -11.05 -9.07 -5.72
CA MET A 155 -9.63 -9.08 -5.43
C MET A 155 -9.41 -8.70 -3.97
N ASP A 156 -8.57 -9.46 -3.28
CA ASP A 156 -8.06 -9.11 -1.96
C ASP A 156 -6.59 -9.56 -1.89
N MET A 157 -5.69 -8.63 -2.14
CA MET A 157 -4.25 -8.83 -2.04
C MET A 157 -3.76 -8.15 -0.77
N MET A 158 -3.03 -8.88 0.06
CA MET A 158 -2.44 -8.37 1.29
C MET A 158 -0.97 -8.79 1.41
N MET A 159 -0.14 -7.90 1.95
CA MET A 159 1.26 -8.19 2.25
C MET A 159 1.42 -8.78 3.64
N TYR A 160 1.51 -10.10 3.75
CA TYR A 160 1.63 -10.79 5.05
C TYR A 160 3.00 -10.71 5.72
N THR A 161 4.02 -10.24 5.01
CA THR A 161 5.41 -10.29 5.48
C THR A 161 5.98 -8.89 5.67
N TYR A 162 6.54 -8.65 6.86
CA TYR A 162 7.27 -7.42 7.17
C TYR A 162 8.52 -7.29 6.28
N ASP A 163 8.96 -6.04 6.06
CA ASP A 163 10.11 -5.68 5.21
C ASP A 163 9.99 -6.02 3.72
N TYR A 164 8.76 -6.28 3.25
CA TYR A 164 8.44 -6.40 1.84
C TYR A 164 7.53 -5.27 1.38
N TYR A 165 7.86 -4.71 0.22
CA TYR A 165 7.25 -3.51 -0.29
C TYR A 165 6.82 -3.68 -1.74
N ILE A 166 5.64 -3.17 -2.06
CA ILE A 166 5.15 -3.12 -3.43
C ILE A 166 5.94 -2.03 -4.17
N ARG A 167 6.59 -2.42 -5.26
CA ARG A 167 7.34 -1.53 -6.15
C ARG A 167 6.63 -1.25 -7.46
N GLY A 168 5.58 -1.99 -7.76
CA GLY A 168 4.81 -1.82 -8.98
C GLY A 168 3.92 -3.03 -9.23
N ALA A 169 3.46 -3.16 -10.46
CA ALA A 169 2.66 -4.30 -10.86
C ALA A 169 2.83 -4.60 -12.34
N THR A 170 2.39 -5.79 -12.71
CA THR A 170 2.06 -6.15 -14.09
C THR A 170 0.61 -6.56 -14.17
N THR A 171 -0.04 -6.23 -15.28
CA THR A 171 -1.45 -6.54 -15.48
C THR A 171 -1.69 -7.19 -16.83
N THR A 172 -2.65 -8.11 -16.85
CA THR A 172 -3.25 -8.61 -18.09
C THR A 172 -4.67 -8.06 -18.21
N PHE A 173 -5.13 -7.87 -19.44
CA PHE A 173 -6.49 -7.38 -19.72
C PHE A 173 -7.22 -8.36 -20.64
N SER A 174 -8.45 -8.73 -20.27
CA SER A 174 -9.32 -9.54 -21.12
C SER A 174 -10.32 -8.65 -21.86
N ALA A 175 -10.23 -8.59 -23.19
CA ALA A 175 -11.24 -7.90 -24.02
C ALA A 175 -12.61 -8.59 -24.00
N VAL A 176 -12.69 -9.86 -23.60
CA VAL A 176 -13.95 -10.62 -23.47
C VAL A 176 -14.64 -10.29 -22.16
N HIS A 177 -13.90 -10.33 -21.04
CA HIS A 177 -14.44 -10.04 -19.71
C HIS A 177 -14.49 -8.54 -19.38
N ARG A 178 -13.70 -7.73 -20.12
CA ARG A 178 -13.50 -6.30 -19.88
C ARG A 178 -13.00 -6.04 -18.46
N ASP A 179 -11.97 -6.77 -18.10
CA ASP A 179 -11.47 -6.83 -16.74
C ASP A 179 -9.97 -7.16 -16.71
N ARG A 180 -9.31 -6.87 -15.58
CA ARG A 180 -7.87 -7.03 -15.37
C ARG A 180 -7.53 -7.99 -14.25
N GLN A 181 -6.42 -8.68 -14.44
CA GLN A 181 -5.71 -9.38 -13.37
C GLN A 181 -4.37 -8.70 -13.13
N TRP A 182 -3.91 -8.78 -11.89
CA TRP A 182 -2.76 -8.07 -11.37
C TRP A 182 -1.77 -9.06 -10.77
N LYS A 183 -0.48 -8.84 -11.01
CA LYS A 183 0.61 -9.38 -10.18
C LYS A 183 1.41 -8.22 -9.65
N PHE A 184 1.58 -8.16 -8.35
CA PHE A 184 2.36 -7.10 -7.72
C PHE A 184 3.83 -7.48 -7.68
N ILE A 185 4.69 -6.49 -7.94
CA ILE A 185 6.14 -6.65 -7.86
C ILE A 185 6.55 -6.27 -6.45
N VAL A 186 7.03 -7.26 -5.70
CA VAL A 186 7.32 -7.14 -4.28
C VAL A 186 8.80 -7.31 -4.07
N CYS A 187 9.42 -6.41 -3.31
CA CYS A 187 10.85 -6.43 -3.04
C CYS A 187 11.15 -6.16 -1.57
N ARG A 188 12.30 -6.63 -1.10
CA ARG A 188 12.94 -6.07 0.11
C ARG A 188 13.71 -4.82 -0.27
N MET A 189 13.99 -4.00 0.73
CA MET A 189 14.80 -2.80 0.58
C MET A 189 16.00 -2.85 1.50
N THR A 190 17.15 -2.35 1.04
CA THR A 190 18.37 -2.29 1.85
C THR A 190 18.19 -1.35 3.05
N ASP A 191 18.90 -1.65 4.13
CA ASP A 191 19.06 -0.79 5.31
C ASP A 191 20.19 0.25 5.13
N TYR A 192 21.03 0.08 4.10
CA TYR A 192 22.06 1.02 3.67
C TYR A 192 21.74 1.69 2.33
N ASP A 193 22.38 2.84 2.09
CA ASP A 193 22.30 3.56 0.82
C ASP A 193 23.17 2.88 -0.25
N CYS A 194 22.59 2.57 -1.40
CA CYS A 194 23.30 1.97 -2.51
C CYS A 194 23.86 3.02 -3.49
N PRO A 195 25.00 2.71 -4.14
CA PRO A 195 25.63 3.64 -5.08
C PRO A 195 24.89 3.72 -6.43
N PHE A 196 23.98 2.78 -6.74
CA PHE A 196 23.29 2.69 -8.03
C PHE A 196 21.79 2.99 -7.89
N GLN A 197 21.23 3.69 -8.87
CA GLN A 197 19.79 3.81 -9.07
C GLN A 197 19.41 2.82 -10.19
N ASN A 198 18.42 1.96 -9.98
CA ASN A 198 17.85 1.22 -11.09
C ASN A 198 17.02 2.22 -11.91
N VAL A 199 17.47 2.46 -13.15
CA VAL A 199 16.79 3.27 -14.15
C VAL A 199 15.73 2.41 -14.82
#